data_AF-A0A2Z6S1P2-F1
#
_entry.id   AF-A0A2Z6S1P2-F1
#
_cell.length_a   1.000
_cell.length_b   1.000
_cell.length_c   1.000
_cell.angle_alpha   90.00
_cell.angle_beta   90.00
_cell.angle_gamma   90.00
#
_symmetry.space_group_name_H-M   'P 1'
#
loop_
_entity.id
_entity.type
_entity.pdbx_description
1 polymer ?
#
loop_
_entity_poly.entity_id
_entity_poly.type
_entity_poly.pdbx_seq_one_letter_code
_entity_poly.pdbx_strand_id
1 'polypeptide(L)'
;MFRNTVNRNYSAIAYLRHHPYPLVDQLLELWQGIELPKTFEHFSRKSVKRAIICCSCDIPAARKLCGFISARIACYRCYKHANYDDKNQPNYGGFDDMESWFIEKNINEIKNNASIWKACKT
;
A
#
# COMPACT_ATOMS: atom_id res chain seq x y z
N MET A 1 -17.96 -27.11 20.71
CA MET A 1 -19.30 -26.47 20.77
C MET A 1 -19.12 -25.06 21.32
N PHE A 2 -18.68 -24.11 20.50
CA PHE A 2 -18.51 -22.71 20.91
C PHE A 2 -19.66 -21.90 20.34
N ARG A 3 -20.62 -21.55 21.21
CA ARG A 3 -21.68 -20.58 20.90
C ARG A 3 -21.06 -19.18 20.92
N ASN A 4 -20.79 -18.62 19.75
CA ASN A 4 -20.45 -17.21 19.59
C ASN A 4 -21.75 -16.41 19.39
N THR A 5 -22.27 -15.83 20.47
CA THR A 5 -23.28 -14.77 20.41
C THR A 5 -22.59 -13.47 20.00
N VAL A 6 -22.34 -13.30 18.70
CA VAL A 6 -21.99 -11.98 18.16
C VAL A 6 -23.30 -11.26 17.88
N ASN A 7 -23.67 -10.37 18.80
CA ASN A 7 -24.70 -9.37 18.56
C ASN A 7 -24.17 -8.40 17.50
N ARG A 8 -24.33 -8.76 16.22
CA ARG A 8 -23.89 -7.95 15.08
C ARG A 8 -24.85 -6.78 14.98
N ASN A 9 -24.39 -5.60 15.37
CA ASN A 9 -25.03 -4.33 15.04
C ASN A 9 -25.27 -4.25 13.53
N TYR A 10 -26.49 -4.56 13.08
CA TYR A 10 -26.92 -4.52 11.68
C TYR A 10 -26.79 -3.12 11.05
N SER A 11 -26.62 -2.07 11.85
CA SER A 11 -26.48 -0.67 11.42
C SER A 11 -25.12 -0.34 10.77
N ALA A 12 -24.02 -0.96 11.19
CA ALA A 12 -22.68 -0.65 10.65
C ALA A 12 -22.47 -1.22 9.23
N ILE A 13 -23.10 -2.36 8.92
CA ILE A 13 -22.99 -3.04 7.62
C ILE A 13 -23.72 -2.25 6.52
N ALA A 14 -24.79 -1.54 6.88
CA ALA A 14 -25.52 -0.69 5.94
C ALA A 14 -24.71 0.57 5.55
N TYR A 15 -23.96 1.15 6.48
CA TYR A 15 -23.19 2.38 6.25
C TYR A 15 -21.95 2.16 5.34
N LEU A 16 -21.35 0.97 5.38
CA LEU A 16 -20.24 0.57 4.50
C LEU A 16 -20.66 0.33 3.03
N ARG A 17 -21.96 0.32 2.74
CA ARG A 17 -22.48 0.05 1.40
C ARG A 17 -22.38 1.26 0.46
N HIS A 18 -21.93 2.41 0.95
CA HIS A 18 -21.82 3.61 0.11
C HIS A 18 -20.53 3.58 -0.73
N HIS A 19 -20.65 2.86 -1.85
CA HIS A 19 -19.93 3.02 -3.13
C HIS A 19 -18.43 2.67 -3.22
N PRO A 20 -18.09 1.36 -3.35
CA PRO A 20 -16.89 0.94 -4.08
C PRO A 20 -17.02 1.10 -5.60
N TYR A 21 -18.21 1.41 -6.14
CA TYR A 21 -18.48 1.48 -7.59
C TYR A 21 -17.51 2.37 -8.37
N PRO A 22 -17.25 3.63 -7.95
CA PRO A 22 -16.31 4.50 -8.66
C PRO A 22 -14.89 3.93 -8.72
N LEU A 23 -14.49 3.17 -7.69
CA LEU A 23 -13.18 2.54 -7.64
C LEU A 23 -13.14 1.31 -8.57
N VAL A 24 -14.18 0.49 -8.57
CA VAL A 24 -14.25 -0.70 -9.45
C VAL A 24 -14.21 -0.28 -10.92
N ASP A 25 -14.93 0.77 -11.29
CA ASP A 25 -14.96 1.27 -12.67
C ASP A 25 -13.59 1.79 -13.11
N GLN A 26 -12.90 2.55 -12.25
CA GLN A 26 -11.53 3.01 -12.51
C GLN A 26 -10.53 1.85 -12.69
N LEU A 27 -10.70 0.77 -11.92
CA LEU A 27 -9.85 -0.40 -12.01
C LEU A 27 -10.11 -1.20 -13.29
N LEU A 28 -11.37 -1.29 -13.72
CA LEU A 28 -11.74 -1.90 -14.99
C LEU A 28 -11.20 -1.10 -16.17
N GLU A 29 -11.25 0.23 -16.12
CA GLU A 29 -10.66 1.10 -17.14
C GLU A 29 -9.14 0.87 -17.25
N LEU A 30 -8.45 0.81 -16.11
CA LEU A 30 -7.02 0.51 -16.06
C LEU A 30 -6.68 -0.90 -16.56
N TRP A 31 -7.56 -1.89 -16.35
CA TRP A 31 -7.39 -3.25 -16.85
C TRP A 31 -7.54 -3.32 -18.37
N GLN A 32 -8.54 -2.62 -18.92
CA GLN A 32 -8.74 -2.50 -20.37
C GLN A 32 -7.55 -1.78 -21.02
N GLY A 33 -7.04 -0.74 -20.34
CA GLY A 33 -5.86 0.03 -20.70
C GLY A 33 -6.21 1.47 -21.04
N ILE A 34 -5.37 2.39 -20.57
CA ILE A 34 -5.52 3.83 -20.83
C ILE A 34 -4.44 4.26 -21.82
N GLU A 35 -4.86 4.98 -22.86
CA GLU A 35 -3.95 5.60 -23.82
C GLU A 35 -3.38 6.89 -23.24
N LEU A 36 -2.06 6.94 -23.11
CA LEU A 36 -1.39 8.17 -22.71
C LEU A 36 -1.46 9.21 -23.84
N PRO A 37 -1.70 10.49 -23.51
CA PRO A 37 -1.67 11.56 -24.49
C PRO A 37 -0.28 11.65 -25.12
N LYS A 38 -0.24 12.04 -26.40
CA LYS A 38 1.02 12.30 -27.09
C LYS A 38 1.72 13.47 -26.42
N THR A 39 3.02 13.35 -26.21
CA THR A 39 3.87 14.45 -25.75
C THR A 39 4.77 14.89 -26.89
N PHE A 40 5.40 16.06 -26.76
CA PHE A 40 6.39 16.55 -27.73
C PHE A 40 7.54 15.55 -27.96
N GLU A 41 7.90 14.78 -26.93
CA GLU A 41 8.96 13.76 -26.99
C GLU A 41 8.45 12.38 -27.42
N HIS A 42 7.14 12.12 -27.32
CA HIS A 42 6.53 10.83 -27.59
C HIS A 42 5.26 10.97 -28.44
N PHE A 43 5.46 10.93 -29.76
CA PHE A 43 4.38 11.03 -30.75
C PHE A 43 3.60 9.72 -30.97
N SER A 44 4.13 8.59 -30.53
CA SER A 44 3.42 7.31 -30.51
C SER A 44 2.49 7.24 -29.29
N ARG A 45 1.23 6.87 -29.51
CA ARG A 45 0.32 6.57 -28.40
C ARG A 45 0.84 5.34 -27.66
N LYS A 46 0.89 5.41 -26.33
CA LYS A 46 1.31 4.32 -25.46
C LYS A 46 0.13 3.91 -24.58
N SER A 47 -0.28 2.65 -24.67
CA SER A 47 -1.29 2.07 -23.80
C SER A 47 -0.65 1.62 -22.48
N VAL A 48 -1.20 2.04 -21.34
CA VAL A 48 -0.82 1.55 -20.02
C VAL A 48 -1.95 0.72 -19.45
N LYS A 49 -1.66 -0.52 -19.08
CA LYS A 49 -2.58 -1.39 -18.34
C LYS A 49 -2.11 -1.54 -16.90
N ARG A 50 -3.04 -1.63 -15.95
CA ARG A 50 -2.73 -1.98 -14.56
C ARG A 50 -3.63 -3.14 -14.10
N ALA A 51 -3.06 -3.98 -13.25
CA ALA A 51 -3.73 -5.10 -12.61
C ALA A 51 -3.60 -4.96 -11.09
N ILE A 52 -4.63 -5.40 -10.36
CA ILE A 52 -4.55 -5.59 -8.92
C ILE A 52 -4.40 -7.07 -8.64
N ILE A 53 -3.43 -7.40 -7.79
CA ILE A 53 -3.24 -8.76 -7.28
C ILE A 53 -3.61 -8.73 -5.79
N CYS A 54 -4.63 -9.51 -5.42
CA CYS A 54 -4.99 -9.70 -4.02
C CYS A 54 -4.08 -10.78 -3.40
N CYS A 55 -3.01 -10.36 -2.72
CA CYS A 55 -2.18 -11.23 -1.90
C CYS A 55 -2.87 -11.47 -0.53
N SER A 56 -3.37 -12.68 -0.25
CA SER A 56 -3.76 -13.08 1.13
C SER A 56 -2.66 -13.95 1.73
N CYS A 57 -1.83 -13.35 2.56
CA CYS A 57 -0.70 -14.00 3.20
C CYS A 57 -0.33 -13.25 4.48
N ASP A 58 0.53 -13.82 5.31
CA ASP A 58 1.03 -13.12 6.49
C ASP A 58 1.79 -11.84 6.10
N ILE A 59 1.96 -10.94 7.07
CA ILE A 59 2.62 -9.64 6.83
C ILE A 59 4.01 -9.81 6.19
N PRO A 60 4.89 -10.73 6.65
CA PRO A 60 6.18 -10.97 6.00
C PRO A 60 6.08 -11.39 4.53
N ALA A 61 5.19 -12.34 4.19
CA ALA A 61 5.00 -12.82 2.84
C ALA A 61 4.39 -11.73 1.93
N ALA A 62 3.43 -10.96 2.43
CA ALA A 62 2.82 -9.87 1.68
C ALA A 62 3.86 -8.81 1.28
N ARG A 63 4.84 -8.56 2.13
CA ARG A 63 5.91 -7.60 1.86
C ARG A 63 6.91 -8.11 0.82
N LYS A 64 7.15 -9.42 0.76
CA LYS A 64 7.97 -10.04 -0.29
C LYS A 64 7.25 -10.10 -1.63
N LEU A 65 5.96 -10.42 -1.62
CA LEU A 65 5.14 -10.61 -2.82
C LEU A 65 4.62 -9.31 -3.43
N CYS A 66 4.11 -8.42 -2.57
CA CYS A 66 3.35 -7.23 -2.93
C CYS A 66 4.08 -5.93 -2.52
N GLY A 67 5.24 -6.01 -1.85
CA GLY A 67 6.04 -4.84 -1.45
C GLY A 67 7.00 -4.39 -2.56
N PHE A 68 7.17 -3.07 -2.72
CA PHE A 68 8.17 -2.51 -3.62
C PHE A 68 9.58 -2.98 -3.20
N ILE A 69 10.36 -3.49 -4.16
CA ILE A 69 11.75 -3.99 -3.98
C ILE A 69 12.68 -2.94 -3.34
N SER A 70 12.34 -1.64 -3.37
CA SER A 70 13.14 -0.57 -2.76
C SER A 70 12.80 -0.23 -1.31
N ALA A 71 11.94 -1.01 -0.63
CA ALA A 71 11.38 -0.63 0.66
C ALA A 71 12.36 -0.79 1.83
N ARG A 72 13.39 0.08 1.89
CA ARG A 72 14.12 0.42 3.13
C ARG A 72 13.16 0.71 4.27
N ILE A 73 12.04 1.36 3.96
CA ILE A 73 10.94 1.56 4.90
C ILE A 73 10.04 0.35 4.80
N ALA A 74 10.17 -0.55 5.77
CA ALA A 74 9.34 -1.71 5.83
C ALA A 74 7.87 -1.25 5.98
N CYS A 75 7.61 -0.30 6.85
CA CYS A 75 6.26 0.06 7.22
C CYS A 75 6.11 1.58 7.30
N TYR A 76 5.30 2.14 6.41
CA TYR A 76 5.05 3.58 6.43
C TYR A 76 4.36 4.03 7.72
N ARG A 77 3.63 3.15 8.43
CA ARG A 77 2.98 3.46 9.70
C ARG A 77 3.92 3.33 10.90
N CYS A 78 4.80 2.36 10.90
CA CYS A 78 5.49 1.88 12.09
C CYS A 78 6.99 2.18 12.15
N TYR A 79 7.53 3.00 11.24
CA TYR A 79 8.96 3.37 11.15
C TYR A 79 9.95 2.20 11.08
N LYS A 80 9.50 0.94 11.09
CA LYS A 80 10.38 -0.21 10.90
C LYS A 80 11.03 -0.13 9.53
N HIS A 81 12.34 -0.33 9.55
CA HIS A 81 13.16 -0.50 8.37
C HIS A 81 13.46 -1.98 8.17
N ALA A 82 13.60 -2.40 6.91
CA ALA A 82 14.12 -3.74 6.64
C ALA A 82 15.59 -3.76 7.08
N ASN A 83 15.96 -4.75 7.88
CA ASN A 83 17.37 -5.00 8.18
C ASN A 83 18.07 -5.51 6.92
N TYR A 84 19.40 -5.47 6.87
CA TYR A 84 20.17 -6.06 5.80
C TYR A 84 21.00 -7.22 6.36
N ASP A 85 21.09 -8.31 5.60
CA ASP A 85 21.98 -9.42 5.94
C ASP A 85 23.44 -9.09 5.59
N ASP A 86 24.36 -10.00 5.92
CA ASP A 86 25.79 -9.85 5.64
C ASP A 86 26.12 -9.74 4.14
N LYS A 87 25.16 -10.07 3.27
CA LYS A 87 25.25 -9.96 1.80
C LYS A 87 24.58 -8.69 1.29
N ASN A 88 24.21 -7.76 2.17
CA ASN A 88 23.48 -6.53 1.88
C ASN A 88 22.14 -6.78 1.18
N GLN A 89 21.51 -7.93 1.44
CA GLN A 89 20.16 -8.24 0.98
C GLN A 89 19.14 -7.83 2.05
N PRO A 90 17.97 -7.29 1.64
CA PRO A 90 16.92 -6.95 2.58
C PRO A 90 16.43 -8.20 3.33
N ASN A 91 16.58 -8.17 4.65
CA ASN A 91 16.01 -9.14 5.57
C ASN A 91 14.62 -8.65 6.02
N TYR A 92 13.59 -9.41 5.62
CA TYR A 92 12.19 -9.18 5.97
C TYR A 92 11.72 -10.11 7.11
N GLY A 93 12.61 -10.56 7.99
CA GLY A 93 12.29 -11.27 9.24
C GLY A 93 12.50 -10.39 10.48
N GLY A 94 12.46 -10.99 11.67
CA GLY A 94 12.74 -10.28 12.94
C GLY A 94 11.60 -9.35 13.37
N PHE A 95 10.38 -9.88 13.35
CA PHE A 95 9.16 -9.12 13.61
C PHE A 95 8.46 -9.50 14.92
N ASP A 96 9.21 -10.08 15.84
CA ASP A 96 8.72 -10.58 17.12
C ASP A 96 8.27 -9.44 18.05
N ASP A 97 8.63 -8.20 17.72
CA ASP A 97 8.35 -6.97 18.47
C ASP A 97 7.11 -6.20 17.94
N MET A 98 6.17 -6.86 17.25
CA MET A 98 5.03 -6.21 16.57
C MET A 98 4.21 -5.26 17.47
N GLU A 99 4.08 -5.56 18.75
CA GLU A 99 3.34 -4.70 19.69
C GLU A 99 3.96 -3.30 19.81
N SER A 100 5.27 -3.17 19.62
CA SER A 100 5.98 -1.89 19.68
C SER A 100 5.87 -1.06 18.40
N TRP A 101 5.27 -1.60 17.34
CA TRP A 101 5.29 -0.98 16.01
C TRP A 101 4.31 0.17 15.86
N PHE A 102 3.19 0.14 16.58
CA PHE A 102 2.11 1.11 16.41
C PHE A 102 2.41 2.39 17.19
N ILE A 103 3.44 3.10 16.76
CA ILE A 103 3.86 4.38 17.32
C ILE A 103 3.00 5.49 16.70
N GLU A 104 2.39 6.32 17.53
CA GLU A 104 1.65 7.49 17.08
C GLU A 104 2.60 8.49 16.41
N LYS A 105 2.25 8.95 15.21
CA LYS A 105 3.11 9.83 14.43
C LYS A 105 2.88 11.29 14.78
N ASN A 106 3.98 12.03 14.86
CA ASN A 106 3.90 13.48 14.95
C ASN A 106 3.41 14.07 13.61
N ILE A 107 2.21 14.65 13.62
CA ILE A 107 1.57 15.23 12.43
C ILE A 107 2.43 16.35 11.81
N ASN A 108 3.12 17.14 12.62
CA ASN A 108 3.95 18.25 12.12
C ASN A 108 5.18 17.73 11.38
N GLU A 109 5.78 16.65 11.88
CA GLU A 109 6.91 15.99 11.21
C GLU A 109 6.49 15.40 9.85
N ILE A 110 5.32 14.74 9.80
CA ILE A 110 4.77 14.21 8.54
C ILE A 110 4.57 15.33 7.52
N LYS A 111 3.97 16.46 7.94
CA LYS A 111 3.74 17.62 7.07
C LYS A 111 5.04 18.24 6.56
N ASN A 112 6.05 18.31 7.42
CA ASN A 112 7.37 18.82 7.03
C ASN A 112 8.03 17.89 5.99
N ASN A 113 8.04 16.58 6.26
CA ASN A 113 8.60 15.58 5.34
C ASN A 113 7.90 15.61 3.98
N ALA A 114 6.56 15.74 3.96
CA ALA A 114 5.80 15.87 2.71
C ALA A 114 6.18 17.12 1.92
N SER A 115 6.41 18.25 2.62
CA SER A 115 6.87 19.50 1.99
C SER A 115 8.27 19.35 1.38
N ILE A 116 9.19 18.69 2.10
CA ILE A 116 10.55 18.40 1.61
C ILE A 116 10.49 17.51 0.36
N TRP A 117 9.71 16.43 0.41
CA TRP A 117 9.53 15.52 -0.73
C TRP A 117 8.97 16.24 -1.96
N LYS A 118 8.02 17.15 -1.78
CA LYS A 118 7.46 17.96 -2.87
C LYS A 118 8.52 18.87 -3.51
N ALA A 119 9.52 19.30 -2.76
CA ALA A 119 10.60 20.16 -3.23
C ALA A 119 11.79 19.39 -3.84
N CYS A 120 11.86 18.07 -3.66
CA CYS A 120 12.88 17.24 -4.28
C CYS A 120 12.73 17.25 -5.80
N LYS A 121 13.78 17.69 -6.50
CA LYS A 121 13.90 17.52 -7.95
C LYS A 121 14.46 16.12 -8.23
N THR A 122 13.71 15.31 -8.97
CA THR A 122 14.20 14.07 -9.61
C THR A 122 15.26 14.37 -10.65
#